data_AF-A0A6L7YNY8-F1
#
_entry.id   AF-A0A6L7YNY8-F1
#
_cell.length_a   1.000
_cell.length_b   1.000
_cell.length_c   1.000
_cell.angle_alpha   90.00
_cell.angle_beta   90.00
_cell.angle_gamma   90.00
#
_symmetry.space_group_name_H-M   'P 1'
#
loop_
_entity.id
_entity.type
_entity.pdbx_description
1 polymer ?
#
loop_
_entity_poly.entity_id
_entity_poly.type
_entity_poly.pdbx_seq_one_letter_code
_entity_poly.pdbx_strand_id
1 'polypeptide(L)' 'MTTEEQPITRSELREELRHYATKEDLREEMSIMLQHYATKADLAAMETRMVKWMVGMMMGGMAVAAAIASVIANLVG' A
#
# COMPACT_ATOMS: atom_id res chain seq x y z
N MET A 1 33.39 -42.22 -6.22
CA MET A 1 32.92 -41.81 -4.89
C MET A 1 31.42 -42.05 -4.90
N THR A 2 31.01 -43.28 -4.56
CA THR A 2 29.60 -43.71 -4.58
C THR A 2 28.98 -43.27 -3.27
N THR A 3 27.98 -42.40 -3.32
CA THR A 3 27.19 -42.03 -2.16
C THR A 3 26.48 -43.30 -1.67
N GLU A 4 26.91 -43.85 -0.54
CA GLU A 4 26.14 -44.91 0.12
C GLU A 4 24.86 -44.30 0.66
N GLU A 5 23.71 -44.64 0.06
CA GLU A 5 22.39 -44.28 0.57
C GLU A 5 22.16 -45.02 1.89
N GLN A 6 22.51 -44.38 3.00
CA GLN A 6 22.17 -44.87 4.33
C GLN A 6 20.65 -44.76 4.53
N PRO A 7 19.97 -45.81 5.03
CA PRO A 7 18.53 -45.76 5.26
C PRO A 7 18.22 -44.78 6.39
N ILE A 8 17.61 -43.64 6.04
CA ILE A 8 17.17 -42.62 6.99
C ILE A 8 16.02 -43.18 7.83
N THR A 9 16.09 -43.02 9.14
CA THR A 9 15.03 -43.48 10.04
C THR A 9 13.79 -42.58 9.97
N ARG A 10 12.60 -43.14 10.23
CA ARG A 10 11.34 -42.38 10.22
C ARG A 10 11.35 -41.18 11.18
N SER A 11 12.13 -41.26 12.25
CA SER A 11 12.36 -40.18 13.22
C SER A 11 13.15 -39.02 12.60
N GLU A 12 14.26 -39.32 11.90
CA GLU A 12 15.11 -38.32 11.23
C GLU A 12 14.34 -37.63 10.10
N LEU A 13 13.60 -38.39 9.30
CA LEU A 13 12.75 -37.82 8.25
C LEU A 13 11.67 -36.88 8.80
N ARG A 14 11.09 -37.22 9.97
CA ARG A 14 10.13 -36.35 10.66
C ARG A 14 10.79 -35.10 11.24
N GLU A 15 12.06 -35.17 11.60
CA GLU A 15 12.82 -34.04 12.12
C GLU A 15 13.17 -33.05 11.01
N GLU A 16 13.63 -33.54 9.87
CA GLU A 16 13.85 -32.70 8.69
C GLU A 16 12.55 -32.05 8.20
N LEU A 17 11.44 -32.78 8.16
CA LEU A 17 10.14 -32.22 7.75
C LEU A 17 9.64 -31.09 8.65
N ARG A 18 10.00 -31.08 9.94
CA ARG A 18 9.60 -30.00 10.87
C ARG A 18 10.25 -28.66 10.52
N HIS A 19 11.36 -28.66 9.81
CA HIS A 19 12.05 -27.44 9.37
C HIS A 19 11.47 -26.84 8.09
N TYR A 20 10.59 -27.56 7.39
CA TYR A 20 9.93 -27.03 6.21
C TYR A 20 8.69 -26.23 6.59
N ALA A 21 8.59 -25.04 6.00
CA ALA A 21 7.43 -24.18 6.15
C ALA A 21 6.16 -24.92 5.67
N THR A 22 5.13 -24.92 6.50
CA THR A 22 3.84 -25.49 6.16
C THR A 22 3.05 -24.52 5.27
N LYS A 23 2.01 -25.04 4.60
CA LYS A 23 1.09 -24.19 3.82
C LYS A 23 0.43 -23.09 4.68
N GLU A 24 0.29 -23.33 5.98
CA GLU A 24 -0.26 -22.36 6.93
C GLU A 24 0.74 -21.21 7.14
N ASP A 25 2.02 -21.52 7.36
CA ASP A 25 3.09 -20.53 7.58
C ASP A 25 3.22 -19.58 6.37
N LEU A 26 3.22 -20.12 5.15
CA LEU A 26 3.27 -19.29 3.93
C LEU A 26 2.03 -18.40 3.79
N ARG A 27 0.86 -18.86 4.25
CA ARG A 27 -0.39 -18.10 4.15
C ARG A 27 -0.40 -16.94 5.14
N GLU A 28 0.13 -17.16 6.34
CA GLU A 28 0.28 -16.14 7.36
C GLU A 28 1.25 -15.05 6.89
N GLU A 29 2.43 -15.41 6.39
CA GLU A 29 3.39 -14.45 5.81
C GLU A 29 2.78 -13.65 4.65
N MET A 30 2.08 -14.32 3.74
CA MET A 30 1.40 -13.65 2.62
C MET A 30 0.32 -12.68 3.11
N SER A 31 -0.41 -13.02 4.17
CA SER A 31 -1.44 -12.14 4.75
C SER A 31 -0.84 -10.89 5.38
N ILE A 32 0.28 -11.02 6.10
CA ILE A 32 1.02 -9.91 6.69
C ILE A 32 1.56 -9.00 5.58
N MET A 33 2.12 -9.59 4.53
CA MET A 33 2.61 -8.85 3.38
C MET A 33 1.48 -8.05 2.70
N LEU A 34 0.33 -8.68 2.44
CA LEU A 34 -0.83 -8.05 1.80
C LEU A 34 -1.40 -6.88 2.60
N GLN A 35 -1.36 -6.92 3.94
CA GLN A 35 -1.81 -5.80 4.78
C GLN A 35 -1.00 -4.52 4.57
N HIS A 36 0.25 -4.64 4.14
CA HIS A 36 1.14 -3.49 3.92
C HIS A 36 1.07 -2.95 2.48
N TYR A 37 0.41 -3.66 1.56
CA TYR A 37 0.22 -3.20 0.20
C TYR A 37 -1.07 -2.38 0.06
N ALA A 38 -0.93 -1.18 -0.49
CA ALA A 38 -2.08 -0.37 -0.89
C ALA A 38 -2.88 -1.15 -1.94
N THR A 39 -4.15 -1.41 -1.64
CA THR A 39 -5.06 -2.04 -2.58
C THR A 39 -5.49 -1.03 -3.65
N LYS A 40 -6.05 -1.53 -4.75
CA LYS A 40 -6.64 -0.66 -5.78
C LYS A 40 -7.76 0.23 -5.21
N ALA A 41 -8.46 -0.23 -4.17
CA ALA A 41 -9.49 0.54 -3.49
C ALA A 41 -8.89 1.72 -2.71
N ASP A 42 -7.74 1.53 -2.05
CA ASP A 42 -7.04 2.58 -1.31
C ASP A 42 -6.57 3.69 -2.25
N LEU A 43 -6.03 3.31 -3.40
CA LEU A 43 -5.61 4.26 -4.45
C LEU A 43 -6.79 5.06 -5.00
N ALA A 44 -7.92 4.40 -5.32
CA ALA A 44 -9.12 5.07 -5.83
C ALA A 44 -9.75 6.02 -4.80
N ALA A 45 -9.74 5.63 -3.52
CA ALA A 45 -10.18 6.48 -2.42
C ALA A 45 -9.28 7.72 -2.28
N MET A 46 -7.96 7.54 -2.40
CA MET A 46 -7.00 8.65 -2.36
C MET A 46 -7.19 9.59 -3.56
N GLU A 47 -7.34 9.07 -4.77
CA GLU A 47 -7.61 9.85 -5.99
C GLU A 47 -8.85 10.72 -5.82
N THR A 48 -9.96 10.15 -5.36
CA THR A 48 -11.21 10.88 -5.14
C THR A 48 -11.04 12.01 -4.11
N ARG A 49 -10.31 11.75 -3.02
CA ARG A 49 -10.04 12.75 -1.97
C ARG A 49 -9.15 13.86 -2.49
N MET A 50 -8.11 13.54 -3.27
CA MET A 50 -7.22 14.52 -3.88
C MET A 50 -7.96 15.43 -4.86
N VAL A 51 -8.78 14.84 -5.75
CA VAL A 51 -9.60 15.59 -6.70
C VAL A 51 -10.55 16.53 -5.96
N LYS A 52 -11.25 16.04 -4.92
CA LYS A 52 -12.15 16.88 -4.11
C LYS A 52 -11.42 18.05 -3.46
N TRP A 53 -10.23 17.82 -2.91
CA TRP A 53 -9.40 18.87 -2.30
C TRP A 53 -8.93 19.89 -3.33
N MET A 54 -8.45 19.44 -4.49
CA MET A 54 -8.01 20.32 -5.58
C MET A 54 -9.14 21.22 -6.09
N VAL A 55 -10.33 20.66 -6.30
CA VAL A 55 -11.51 21.43 -6.73
C VAL A 55 -11.87 22.49 -5.69
N GLY A 56 -11.87 22.13 -4.41
CA GLY A 56 -12.10 23.08 -3.32
C GLY A 56 -11.07 24.21 -3.27
N MET A 57 -9.79 23.88 -3.43
CA MET A 57 -8.72 24.89 -3.48
C MET A 57 -8.80 25.79 -4.71
N MET A 58 -9.14 25.28 -5.89
CA MET A 58 -9.28 26.09 -7.10
C MET A 58 -10.42 27.11 -6.96
N MET A 59 -11.59 26.68 -6.48
CA MET A 59 -12.71 27.61 -6.26
C MET A 59 -12.41 28.63 -5.17
N GLY A 60 -11.83 28.19 -4.04
CA GLY A 60 -11.45 29.09 -2.95
C GLY A 60 -10.37 30.10 -3.36
N GLY A 61 -9.32 29.64 -4.05
CA GLY A 61 -8.23 30.47 -4.53
C GLY A 61 -8.67 31.50 -5.56
N MET A 62 -9.55 31.13 -6.50
CA MET A 62 -10.10 32.07 -7.48
C MET A 62 -10.94 33.17 -6.82
N ALA A 63 -11.73 32.85 -5.79
CA ALA A 63 -12.52 33.86 -5.08
C ALA A 63 -11.62 34.89 -4.37
N VAL A 64 -10.51 34.45 -3.76
CA VAL A 64 -9.55 35.37 -3.12
C VAL A 64 -8.85 36.24 -4.16
N ALA A 65 -8.40 35.66 -5.28
CA ALA A 65 -7.77 36.43 -6.36
C ALA A 65 -8.71 37.49 -6.95
N ALA A 66 -9.98 37.15 -7.16
CA ALA A 66 -10.99 38.09 -7.65
C ALA A 66 -11.28 39.21 -6.65
N ALA A 67 -11.39 38.90 -5.35
CA ALA A 67 -11.60 39.89 -4.31
C ALA A 67 -10.44 40.89 -4.25
N ILE A 68 -9.19 40.42 -4.29
CA ILE A 68 -8.00 41.27 -4.30
C ILE A 68 -7.98 42.16 -5.55
N ALA A 69 -8.27 41.60 -6.72
CA ALA A 69 -8.33 42.35 -7.97
C ALA A 69 -9.40 43.47 -7.91
N SER A 70 -10.57 43.20 -7.34
CA SER A 70 -11.65 44.19 -7.21
C SER A 70 -11.29 45.36 -6.29
N VAL A 71 -10.58 45.09 -5.18
CA VAL A 71 -10.13 46.13 -4.25
C VAL A 71 -9.08 47.04 -4.92
N ILE A 72 -8.13 46.46 -5.65
CA ILE A 72 -7.11 47.22 -6.37
C ILE A 72 -7.77 48.10 -7.45
N ALA A 73 -8.73 47.56 -8.20
CA ALA A 73 -9.45 48.32 -9.22
C ALA A 73 -10.17 49.56 -8.63
N ASN A 74 -10.80 49.42 -7.46
CA ASN A 74 -11.48 50.51 -6.77
C ASN A 74 -10.52 51.56 -6.15
N LEU A 75 -9.24 51.23 -5.98
CA LEU A 75 -8.23 52.16 -5.45
C LEU A 75 -7.51 52.94 -6.56
N VAL A 76 -7.53 52.43 -7.80
CA VAL A 76 -6.80 53.00 -8.95
C VAL A 76 -7.74 53.72 -9.92
N GLY A 77 -9.03 53.39 -9.95
CA GLY A 77 -10.07 54.11 -10.68
C GLY A 77 -10.65 55.29 -9.90
#